data_AF-A0A6B3H4T4-F1
#
_entry.id   AF-A0A6B3H4T4-F1
#
_cell.length_a   1.000
_cell.length_b   1.000
_cell.length_c   1.000
_cell.angle_alpha   90.00
_cell.angle_beta   90.00
_cell.angle_gamma   90.00
#
_symmetry.space_group_name_H-M   'P 1'
#
loop_
_entity.id
_entity.type
_entity.pdbx_description
1 polymer ?
#
loop_
_entity_poly.entity_id
_entity_poly.type
_entity_poly.pdbx_seq_one_letter_code
_entity_poly.pdbx_strand_id
1 'polypeptide(L)'
;GVDDPEHNVQRRMLIPSFSVKRIGALRPRIQETVDRLLDAMERQGPPAELVSAYALPVPSMVICALLGVPYADHEFFEECSQRLLRGPGAADVNRARDELEEYLGALIDRKRTEPGEGLLDELIHRDHPDGPVGREELISFAVILLIAGHETTANMISLGTFTLLRHPEQLAALRAGETTTTVVVEELLRFLSIAEGLQRLATEDMEVDGTTIRKGEGVVFSTSLINRDADVFPRAETLDWDRPARHHLAF
;
A
#
# COMPACT_ATOMS: atom_id res chain seq x y z
N GLY A 1 -12.03 9.29 -4.46
CA GLY A 1 -12.02 8.28 -5.53
C GLY A 1 -13.04 8.67 -6.59
N VAL A 2 -13.15 7.86 -7.62
CA VAL A 2 -14.14 8.03 -8.70
C VAL A 2 -14.96 6.74 -8.82
N ASP A 3 -16.17 6.84 -9.36
CA ASP A 3 -17.04 5.70 -9.66
C ASP A 3 -16.97 5.35 -11.15
N ASP A 4 -17.57 4.23 -11.54
CA ASP A 4 -17.68 3.87 -12.95
C ASP A 4 -18.57 4.87 -13.73
N PRO A 5 -18.26 5.14 -15.01
CA PRO A 5 -17.25 4.47 -15.86
C PRO A 5 -15.81 5.00 -15.71
N GLU A 6 -15.62 6.13 -15.04
CA GLU A 6 -14.31 6.81 -14.91
C GLU A 6 -13.28 5.92 -14.21
N HIS A 7 -13.67 5.29 -13.10
CA HIS A 7 -12.81 4.35 -12.37
C HIS A 7 -12.30 3.22 -13.26
N ASN A 8 -13.16 2.60 -14.07
CA ASN A 8 -12.74 1.53 -14.99
C ASN A 8 -11.71 2.01 -16.03
N VAL A 9 -11.81 3.24 -16.53
CA VAL A 9 -10.83 3.82 -17.46
C VAL A 9 -9.47 3.94 -16.76
N GLN A 10 -9.44 4.64 -15.62
CA GLN A 10 -8.23 4.84 -14.83
C GLN A 10 -7.58 3.50 -14.40
N ARG A 11 -8.40 2.56 -13.94
CA ARG A 11 -7.95 1.23 -13.53
C ARG A 11 -7.32 0.45 -14.68
N ARG A 12 -7.88 0.50 -15.90
CA ARG A 12 -7.31 -0.17 -17.07
C ARG A 12 -5.93 0.36 -17.45
N MET A 13 -5.67 1.65 -17.24
CA MET A 13 -4.36 2.26 -17.48
C MET A 13 -3.30 1.69 -16.53
N LEU A 14 -3.66 1.44 -15.26
CA LEU A 14 -2.72 1.03 -14.21
C LEU A 14 -2.51 -0.49 -14.11
N ILE A 15 -3.57 -1.31 -14.29
CA ILE A 15 -3.52 -2.77 -14.10
C ILE A 15 -2.29 -3.46 -14.74
N PRO A 16 -1.91 -3.17 -16.00
CA PRO A 16 -0.81 -3.87 -16.66
C PRO A 16 0.51 -3.81 -15.87
N SER A 17 0.77 -2.68 -15.22
CA SER A 17 1.99 -2.42 -14.45
C SER A 17 1.96 -3.07 -13.06
N PHE A 18 0.79 -3.53 -12.61
CA PHE A 18 0.59 -4.32 -11.38
C PHE A 18 0.28 -5.80 -11.65
N SER A 19 0.48 -6.29 -12.88
CA SER A 19 0.28 -7.69 -13.21
C SER A 19 1.25 -8.62 -12.46
N VAL A 20 0.85 -9.87 -12.20
CA VAL A 20 1.67 -10.89 -11.51
C VAL A 20 3.07 -11.01 -12.13
N LYS A 21 3.16 -10.96 -13.47
CA LYS A 21 4.44 -11.00 -14.18
C LYS A 21 5.31 -9.77 -13.89
N ARG A 22 4.71 -8.57 -13.88
CA ARG A 22 5.43 -7.31 -13.62
C ARG A 22 5.91 -7.24 -12.18
N ILE A 23 5.04 -7.57 -11.22
CA ILE A 23 5.40 -7.62 -9.79
C ILE A 23 6.46 -8.72 -9.54
N GLY A 24 6.31 -9.89 -10.16
CA GLY A 24 7.31 -10.96 -10.07
C GLY A 24 8.70 -10.54 -10.57
N ALA A 25 8.77 -9.67 -11.59
CA ALA A 25 10.02 -9.14 -12.11
C ALA A 25 10.72 -8.16 -11.14
N LEU A 26 10.01 -7.59 -10.17
CA LEU A 26 10.60 -6.73 -9.14
C LEU A 26 11.29 -7.53 -8.03
N ARG A 27 11.02 -8.84 -7.91
CA ARG A 27 11.54 -9.68 -6.83
C ARG A 27 13.06 -9.59 -6.62
N PRO A 28 13.93 -9.65 -7.65
CA PRO A 28 15.37 -9.53 -7.44
C PRO A 28 15.78 -8.20 -6.82
N ARG A 29 15.16 -7.09 -7.25
CA ARG A 29 15.45 -5.75 -6.72
C ARG A 29 14.91 -5.55 -5.30
N ILE A 30 13.76 -6.14 -4.99
CA ILE A 30 13.22 -6.18 -3.62
C ILE A 30 14.18 -6.95 -2.72
N GLN A 31 14.66 -8.12 -3.17
CA GLN A 31 15.61 -8.94 -2.41
C GLN A 31 16.92 -8.19 -2.13
N GLU A 32 17.52 -7.57 -3.15
CA GLU A 32 18.73 -6.75 -2.99
C GLU A 32 18.53 -5.61 -1.98
N THR A 33 17.36 -4.96 -2.02
CA THR A 33 17.01 -3.89 -1.08
C THR A 33 16.93 -4.42 0.35
N VAL A 34 16.22 -5.53 0.54
CA VAL A 34 16.05 -6.21 1.84
C VAL A 34 17.42 -6.62 2.40
N ASP A 35 18.23 -7.32 1.60
CA ASP A 35 19.54 -7.83 2.03
C ASP A 35 20.47 -6.67 2.45
N ARG A 36 20.54 -5.61 1.65
CA ARG A 36 21.38 -4.44 1.95
C ARG A 36 20.98 -3.74 3.25
N LEU A 37 19.68 -3.64 3.53
CA LEU A 37 19.17 -3.03 4.76
C LEU A 37 19.43 -3.92 5.97
N LEU A 38 19.24 -5.24 5.84
CA LEU A 38 19.57 -6.20 6.89
C LEU A 38 21.08 -6.19 7.20
N ASP A 39 21.94 -6.20 6.18
CA ASP A 39 23.40 -6.09 6.34
C ASP A 39 23.80 -4.79 7.08
N ALA A 40 23.11 -3.69 6.80
CA ALA A 40 23.35 -2.42 7.49
C ALA A 40 22.95 -2.48 8.96
N MET A 41 21.79 -3.07 9.27
CA MET A 41 21.33 -3.30 10.64
C MET A 41 22.29 -4.23 11.41
N GLU A 42 22.78 -5.30 10.79
CA GLU A 42 23.74 -6.21 11.40
C GLU A 42 25.06 -5.51 11.74
N ARG A 43 25.57 -4.67 10.83
CA ARG A 43 26.78 -3.86 11.08
C ARG A 43 26.60 -2.84 12.21
N GLN A 44 25.41 -2.24 12.32
CA GLN A 44 25.09 -1.32 13.42
C GLN A 44 25.06 -2.06 14.78
N GLY A 45 24.60 -3.31 14.78
CA GLY A 45 24.45 -4.12 15.98
C GLY A 45 23.20 -3.75 16.81
N PRO A 46 22.82 -4.60 17.79
CA PRO A 46 21.67 -4.33 18.63
C PRO A 46 21.94 -3.23 19.68
N PRO A 47 20.93 -2.42 20.06
CA PRO A 47 19.56 -2.43 19.54
C PRO A 47 19.42 -1.72 18.19
N ALA A 48 18.52 -2.22 17.34
CA ALA A 48 18.14 -1.59 16.09
C ALA A 48 16.64 -1.21 16.13
N GLU A 49 16.31 -0.03 15.63
CA GLU A 49 14.93 0.44 15.47
C GLU A 49 14.44 -0.02 14.09
N LEU A 50 13.51 -0.98 14.07
CA LEU A 50 13.09 -1.68 12.84
C LEU A 50 12.39 -0.75 11.83
N VAL A 51 11.62 0.23 12.31
CA VAL A 51 10.76 1.04 11.45
C VAL A 51 11.62 1.91 10.52
N SER A 52 12.50 2.71 11.09
CA SER A 52 13.41 3.60 10.35
C SER A 52 14.52 2.84 9.63
N ALA A 53 15.05 1.77 10.21
CA ALA A 53 16.17 1.04 9.60
C ALA A 53 15.75 0.08 8.47
N TYR A 54 14.48 -0.35 8.43
CA TYR A 54 14.03 -1.40 7.49
C TYR A 54 12.60 -1.23 6.98
N ALA A 55 11.61 -1.06 7.87
CA ALA A 55 10.21 -1.14 7.45
C ALA A 55 9.75 0.03 6.57
N LEU A 56 10.26 1.25 6.79
CA LEU A 56 10.01 2.40 5.92
C LEU A 56 10.87 2.38 4.63
N PRO A 57 12.19 2.11 4.69
CA PRO A 57 13.02 2.14 3.48
C PRO A 57 12.66 1.08 2.43
N VAL A 58 12.29 -0.15 2.84
CA VAL A 58 11.97 -1.24 1.90
C VAL A 58 10.87 -0.82 0.90
N PRO A 59 9.64 -0.48 1.34
CA PRO A 59 8.58 -0.11 0.41
C PRO A 59 8.85 1.22 -0.30
N SER A 60 9.55 2.16 0.33
CA SER A 60 9.94 3.46 -0.26
C SER A 60 10.77 3.26 -1.54
N MET A 61 11.80 2.42 -1.46
CA MET A 61 12.64 2.09 -2.61
C MET A 61 11.88 1.36 -3.71
N VAL A 62 10.97 0.46 -3.34
CA VAL A 62 10.19 -0.33 -4.29
C VAL A 62 9.21 0.55 -5.05
N ILE A 63 8.48 1.43 -4.35
CA ILE A 63 7.51 2.32 -5.00
C ILE A 63 8.21 3.39 -5.85
N CYS A 64 9.36 3.92 -5.41
CA CYS A 64 10.19 4.79 -6.23
C CYS A 64 10.62 4.13 -7.53
N ALA A 65 11.12 2.89 -7.45
CA ALA A 65 11.54 2.14 -8.63
C ALA A 65 10.37 1.83 -9.56
N LEU A 66 9.19 1.51 -9.01
CA LEU A 66 7.98 1.24 -9.78
C LEU A 66 7.49 2.50 -10.51
N LEU A 67 7.44 3.65 -9.83
CA LEU A 67 6.96 4.91 -10.40
C LEU A 67 7.99 5.59 -11.32
N GLY A 68 9.29 5.30 -11.13
CA GLY A 68 10.36 6.05 -11.78
C GLY A 68 10.71 7.35 -11.05
N VAL A 69 10.45 7.41 -9.74
CA VAL A 69 10.80 8.53 -8.87
C VAL A 69 12.25 8.35 -8.38
N PRO A 70 13.11 9.37 -8.43
CA PRO A 70 14.45 9.29 -7.87
C PRO A 70 14.42 9.02 -6.37
N TYR A 71 15.07 7.94 -5.92
CA TYR A 71 15.15 7.63 -4.48
C TYR A 71 15.93 8.69 -3.68
N ALA A 72 16.76 9.51 -4.32
CA ALA A 72 17.44 10.62 -3.64
C ALA A 72 16.45 11.60 -2.96
N ASP A 73 15.21 11.66 -3.44
CA ASP A 73 14.18 12.56 -2.93
C ASP A 73 13.27 11.88 -1.88
N HIS A 74 13.65 10.71 -1.37
CA HIS A 74 12.78 9.93 -0.47
C HIS A 74 12.41 10.64 0.83
N GLU A 75 13.36 11.28 1.50
CA GLU A 75 13.07 12.03 2.72
C GLU A 75 11.95 13.06 2.52
N PHE A 76 11.93 13.74 1.36
CA PHE A 76 10.92 14.74 1.04
C PHE A 76 9.52 14.13 0.89
N PHE A 77 9.35 13.09 0.07
CA PHE A 77 8.01 12.52 -0.13
C PHE A 77 7.55 11.70 1.08
N GLU A 78 8.47 11.12 1.86
CA GLU A 78 8.16 10.44 3.13
C GLU A 78 7.61 11.44 4.15
N GLU A 79 8.24 12.62 4.28
CA GLU A 79 7.72 13.70 5.12
C GLU A 79 6.33 14.17 4.66
N CYS A 80 6.16 14.37 3.35
CA CYS A 80 4.86 14.75 2.79
C CYS A 80 3.78 13.67 3.06
N SER A 81 4.12 12.40 2.86
CA SER A 81 3.24 11.25 3.12
C SER A 81 2.80 11.19 4.59
N GLN A 82 3.74 11.37 5.52
CA GLN A 82 3.45 11.41 6.96
C GLN A 82 2.52 12.58 7.32
N ARG A 83 2.77 13.77 6.79
CA ARG A 83 1.92 14.96 7.03
C ARG A 83 0.54 14.82 6.40
N LEU A 84 0.43 14.15 5.25
CA LEU A 84 -0.85 13.84 4.61
C LEU A 84 -1.72 12.91 5.47
N LEU A 85 -1.10 11.91 6.12
CA LEU A 85 -1.83 10.91 6.91
C LEU A 85 -2.03 11.32 8.38
N ARG A 86 -1.12 12.11 8.94
CA ARG A 86 -1.05 12.40 10.39
C ARG A 86 -0.98 13.89 10.71
N GLY A 87 -1.20 14.77 9.73
CA GLY A 87 -1.20 16.21 9.92
C GLY A 87 -2.20 16.63 11.01
N PRO A 88 -1.86 17.59 11.89
CA PRO A 88 -2.68 17.96 13.03
C PRO A 88 -3.98 18.70 12.64
N GLY A 89 -4.08 19.14 11.37
CA GLY A 89 -5.29 19.73 10.83
C GLY A 89 -5.29 19.77 9.30
N ALA A 90 -6.45 20.16 8.74
CA ALA A 90 -6.67 20.18 7.29
C ALA A 90 -5.69 21.09 6.52
N ALA A 91 -5.21 22.17 7.14
CA ALA A 91 -4.24 23.07 6.53
C ALA A 91 -2.89 22.39 6.29
N ASP A 92 -2.40 21.59 7.24
CA ASP A 92 -1.13 20.87 7.11
C ASP A 92 -1.21 19.76 6.07
N VAL A 93 -2.34 19.05 6.04
CA VAL A 93 -2.63 18.02 5.03
C VAL A 93 -2.68 18.64 3.64
N ASN A 94 -3.43 19.72 3.44
CA ASN A 94 -3.50 20.39 2.14
C ASN A 94 -2.14 20.90 1.69
N ARG A 95 -1.36 21.51 2.60
CA ARG A 95 -0.01 21.98 2.28
C ARG A 95 0.92 20.84 1.86
N ALA A 96 0.91 19.72 2.58
CA ALA A 96 1.72 18.55 2.22
C ALA A 96 1.28 17.94 0.88
N ARG A 97 -0.02 18.01 0.57
CA ARG A 97 -0.57 17.63 -0.73
C ARG A 97 -0.02 18.52 -1.84
N ASP A 98 -0.11 19.83 -1.66
CA ASP A 98 0.34 20.81 -2.65
C ASP A 98 1.85 20.69 -2.91
N GLU A 99 2.65 20.54 -1.85
CA GLU A 99 4.11 20.32 -1.94
C GLU A 99 4.44 19.04 -2.75
N LEU A 100 3.71 17.94 -2.49
CA LEU A 100 3.90 16.68 -3.20
C LEU A 100 3.45 16.75 -4.67
N GLU A 101 2.31 17.42 -4.94
CA GLU A 101 1.80 17.63 -6.29
C GLU A 101 2.74 18.51 -7.13
N GLU A 102 3.33 19.55 -6.53
CA GLU A 102 4.32 20.41 -7.18
C GLU A 102 5.57 19.60 -7.59
N TYR A 103 6.11 18.81 -6.66
CA TYR A 103 7.26 17.94 -6.93
C TYR A 103 6.97 16.93 -8.05
N LEU A 104 5.85 16.20 -7.96
CA LEU A 104 5.48 15.20 -8.95
C LEU A 104 5.15 15.83 -10.30
N GLY A 105 4.54 17.02 -10.31
CA GLY A 105 4.31 17.80 -11.52
C GLY A 105 5.62 18.15 -12.22
N ALA A 106 6.60 18.67 -11.49
CA ALA A 106 7.93 18.96 -12.05
C ALA A 106 8.64 17.69 -12.56
N LEU A 107 8.50 16.57 -11.86
CA LEU A 107 9.04 15.28 -12.30
C LEU A 107 8.39 14.82 -13.62
N ILE A 108 7.06 14.92 -13.73
CA ILE A 108 6.32 14.55 -14.94
C ILE A 108 6.70 15.44 -16.11
N ASP A 109 6.83 16.76 -15.89
CA ASP A 109 7.22 17.71 -16.93
C ASP A 109 8.63 17.40 -17.45
N ARG A 110 9.57 17.04 -16.57
CA ARG A 110 10.90 16.56 -16.96
C ARG A 110 10.85 15.24 -17.74
N LYS A 111 10.07 14.25 -17.28
CA LYS A 111 9.93 12.94 -17.96
C LYS A 111 9.32 13.04 -19.36
N ARG A 112 8.57 14.10 -19.66
CA ARG A 112 8.07 14.40 -21.02
C ARG A 112 9.20 14.76 -21.99
N THR A 113 10.24 15.45 -21.53
CA THR A 113 11.38 15.86 -22.38
C THR A 113 12.58 14.93 -22.27
N GLU A 114 12.73 14.25 -21.14
CA GLU A 114 13.84 13.35 -20.82
C GLU A 114 13.26 12.00 -20.34
N PRO A 115 12.91 11.08 -21.28
CA PRO A 115 12.33 9.80 -20.95
C PRO A 115 13.27 8.97 -20.07
N GLY A 116 12.71 8.39 -19.01
CA GLY A 116 13.38 7.46 -18.12
C GLY A 116 12.70 6.09 -18.10
N GLU A 117 12.74 5.45 -16.94
CA GLU A 117 12.07 4.19 -16.67
C GLU A 117 11.01 4.36 -15.58
N GLY A 118 10.03 3.45 -15.55
CA GLY A 118 8.99 3.40 -14.52
C GLY A 118 7.59 3.67 -15.08
N LEU A 119 6.60 3.51 -14.21
CA LEU A 119 5.19 3.65 -14.56
C LEU A 119 4.86 5.04 -15.12
N LEU A 120 5.45 6.11 -14.59
CA LEU A 120 5.17 7.46 -15.09
C LEU A 120 5.63 7.62 -16.54
N ASP A 121 6.81 7.10 -16.90
CA ASP A 121 7.26 7.08 -18.30
C ASP A 121 6.38 6.20 -19.18
N GLU A 122 5.95 5.04 -18.69
CA GLU A 122 4.99 4.17 -19.39
C GLU A 122 3.68 4.89 -19.68
N LEU A 123 3.14 5.63 -18.72
CA LEU A 123 1.88 6.36 -18.88
C LEU A 123 2.03 7.59 -19.79
N ILE A 124 3.18 8.28 -19.76
CA ILE A 124 3.44 9.46 -20.59
C ILE A 124 3.63 9.08 -22.06
N HIS A 125 4.39 8.02 -22.34
CA HIS A 125 4.92 7.75 -23.69
C HIS A 125 4.21 6.62 -24.45
N ARG A 126 3.32 5.85 -23.80
CA ARG A 126 2.59 4.76 -24.44
C ARG A 126 1.27 5.24 -25.04
N ASP A 127 0.91 4.69 -26.19
CA ASP A 127 -0.44 4.83 -26.75
C ASP A 127 -1.45 4.08 -25.87
N HIS A 128 -2.43 4.80 -25.33
CA HIS A 128 -3.52 4.23 -24.56
C HIS A 128 -4.80 4.17 -25.39
N PRO A 129 -5.59 3.08 -25.32
CA PRO A 129 -6.86 2.97 -26.03
C PRO A 129 -7.85 4.10 -25.69
N ASP A 130 -7.75 4.63 -24.47
CA ASP A 130 -8.62 5.66 -23.93
C ASP A 130 -8.08 7.10 -24.18
N GLY A 131 -6.97 7.24 -24.91
CA GLY A 131 -6.33 8.52 -25.23
C GLY A 131 -5.16 8.90 -24.30
N PRO A 132 -4.41 9.98 -24.60
CA PRO A 132 -3.25 10.38 -23.82
C PRO A 132 -3.65 10.78 -22.39
N VAL A 133 -2.86 10.34 -21.41
CA VAL A 133 -3.09 10.66 -19.99
C VAL A 133 -2.74 12.14 -19.72
N GLY A 134 -3.68 12.85 -19.11
CA GLY A 134 -3.51 14.27 -18.77
C GLY A 134 -2.44 14.48 -17.69
N ARG A 135 -1.86 15.68 -17.64
CA ARG A 135 -0.85 16.03 -16.61
C ARG A 135 -1.39 15.88 -15.18
N GLU A 136 -2.57 16.44 -14.92
CA GLU A 136 -3.20 16.38 -13.59
C GLU A 136 -3.59 14.95 -13.20
N GLU A 137 -3.97 14.13 -14.18
CA GLU A 137 -4.28 12.72 -13.96
C GLU A 137 -3.02 11.90 -13.62
N LEU A 138 -1.91 12.14 -14.33
CA LEU A 138 -0.60 11.55 -14.00
C LEU A 138 -0.15 11.93 -12.57
N ILE A 139 -0.33 13.19 -12.18
CA ILE A 139 0.00 13.65 -10.81
C ILE A 139 -0.88 12.90 -9.80
N SER A 140 -2.19 12.83 -10.04
CA SER A 140 -3.13 12.11 -9.17
C SER A 140 -2.74 10.63 -9.01
N PHE A 141 -2.40 9.94 -10.10
CA PHE A 141 -1.90 8.56 -10.05
C PHE A 141 -0.58 8.44 -9.29
N ALA A 142 0.36 9.36 -9.51
CA ALA A 142 1.63 9.36 -8.80
C ALA A 142 1.44 9.52 -7.29
N VAL A 143 0.59 10.47 -6.86
CA VAL A 143 0.29 10.73 -5.45
C VAL A 143 -0.34 9.50 -4.79
N ILE A 144 -1.42 8.95 -5.37
CA ILE A 144 -2.13 7.82 -4.74
C ILE A 144 -1.26 6.57 -4.65
N LEU A 145 -0.48 6.28 -5.69
CA LEU A 145 0.39 5.09 -5.71
C LEU A 145 1.58 5.24 -4.77
N LEU A 146 2.18 6.43 -4.69
CA LEU A 146 3.31 6.69 -3.80
C LEU A 146 2.91 6.52 -2.32
N ILE A 147 1.79 7.13 -1.92
CA ILE A 147 1.30 7.06 -0.54
C ILE A 147 0.82 5.65 -0.21
N ALA A 148 -0.03 5.07 -1.05
CA ALA A 148 -0.62 3.76 -0.78
C ALA A 148 0.43 2.64 -0.76
N GLY A 149 1.42 2.69 -1.66
CA GLY A 149 2.47 1.68 -1.77
C GLY A 149 3.53 1.74 -0.67
N HIS A 150 3.70 2.90 -0.03
CA HIS A 150 4.73 3.14 0.97
C HIS A 150 4.25 2.80 2.39
N GLU A 151 3.27 3.54 2.90
CA GLU A 151 2.92 3.54 4.32
C GLU A 151 2.21 2.25 4.77
N THR A 152 1.29 1.73 3.95
CA THR A 152 0.55 0.50 4.30
C THR A 152 1.49 -0.70 4.43
N THR A 153 2.42 -0.84 3.48
CA THR A 153 3.43 -1.88 3.46
C THR A 153 4.41 -1.75 4.62
N ALA A 154 4.85 -0.53 4.94
CA ALA A 154 5.73 -0.29 6.09
C ALA A 154 5.09 -0.68 7.42
N ASN A 155 3.80 -0.35 7.59
CA ASN A 155 3.04 -0.74 8.78
C ASN A 155 2.80 -2.26 8.83
N MET A 156 2.53 -2.91 7.70
CA MET A 156 2.45 -4.38 7.62
C MET A 156 3.77 -5.06 8.02
N ILE A 157 4.93 -4.57 7.55
CA ILE A 157 6.24 -5.11 7.94
C ILE A 157 6.46 -4.94 9.44
N SER A 158 6.21 -3.73 9.96
CA SER A 158 6.45 -3.37 11.36
C SER A 158 5.57 -4.19 12.31
N LEU A 159 4.26 -4.17 12.09
CA LEU A 159 3.29 -4.86 12.94
C LEU A 159 3.30 -6.37 12.70
N GLY A 160 3.57 -6.84 11.48
CA GLY A 160 3.79 -8.25 11.18
C GLY A 160 4.98 -8.83 11.95
N THR A 161 6.11 -8.12 11.92
CA THR A 161 7.31 -8.51 12.67
C THR A 161 7.04 -8.51 14.17
N PHE A 162 6.44 -7.44 14.70
CA PHE A 162 6.04 -7.39 16.11
C PHE A 162 5.12 -8.54 16.50
N THR A 163 4.13 -8.84 15.67
CA THR A 163 3.16 -9.92 15.91
C THR A 163 3.84 -11.28 15.96
N LEU A 164 4.73 -11.58 15.02
CA LEU A 164 5.50 -12.82 15.02
C LEU A 164 6.40 -12.94 16.27
N LEU A 165 7.06 -11.86 16.68
CA LEU A 165 7.89 -11.85 17.90
C LEU A 165 7.05 -12.03 19.18
N ARG A 166 5.78 -11.64 19.17
CA ARG A 166 4.82 -11.85 20.27
C ARG A 166 4.20 -13.26 20.26
N HIS A 167 4.38 -14.03 19.19
CA HIS A 167 3.90 -15.41 19.04
C HIS A 167 5.07 -16.36 18.70
N PRO A 168 5.97 -16.64 19.66
CA PRO A 168 7.23 -17.34 19.39
C PRO A 168 7.03 -18.76 18.84
N GLU A 169 5.97 -19.46 19.23
CA GLU A 169 5.63 -20.79 18.69
C GLU A 169 5.30 -20.71 17.20
N GLN A 170 4.47 -19.74 16.81
CA GLN A 170 4.10 -19.53 15.42
C GLN A 170 5.30 -19.09 14.56
N LEU A 171 6.19 -18.26 15.11
CA LEU A 171 7.45 -17.89 14.47
C LEU A 171 8.40 -19.09 14.34
N ALA A 172 8.45 -19.98 15.34
CA ALA A 172 9.25 -21.20 15.28
C ALA A 172 8.75 -22.15 14.17
N ALA A 173 7.44 -22.34 14.05
CA ALA A 173 6.82 -23.11 12.97
C ALA A 173 7.19 -22.58 11.57
N LEU A 174 7.11 -21.25 11.39
CA LEU A 174 7.55 -20.60 10.14
C LEU A 174 9.04 -20.85 9.86
N ARG A 175 9.91 -20.72 10.87
CA ARG A 175 11.36 -20.96 10.71
C ARG A 175 11.69 -22.43 10.44
N ALA A 176 10.90 -23.36 10.96
CA ALA A 176 11.04 -24.79 10.72
C ALA A 176 10.50 -25.23 9.34
N GLY A 177 9.81 -24.34 8.61
CA GLY A 177 9.21 -24.62 7.31
C GLY A 177 7.90 -25.43 7.40
N GLU A 178 7.25 -25.42 8.57
CA GLU A 178 5.96 -26.11 8.79
C GLU A 178 4.79 -25.36 8.11
N THR A 179 5.00 -24.09 7.77
CA THR A 179 4.07 -23.27 7.00
C THR A 179 4.82 -22.51 5.90
N THR A 180 4.07 -22.01 4.91
CA THR A 180 4.64 -21.20 3.82
C THR A 180 4.52 -19.71 4.13
N THR A 181 5.44 -18.91 3.60
CA THR A 181 5.37 -17.44 3.73
C THR A 181 4.06 -16.88 3.18
N THR A 182 3.49 -17.49 2.12
CA THR A 182 2.19 -17.08 1.57
C THR A 182 1.08 -17.23 2.61
N VAL A 183 0.98 -18.37 3.27
CA VAL A 183 -0.03 -18.61 4.33
C VAL A 183 0.15 -17.62 5.47
N VAL A 184 1.39 -17.39 5.90
CA VAL A 184 1.69 -16.42 6.97
C VAL A 184 1.28 -15.00 6.57
N VAL A 185 1.58 -14.57 5.34
CA VAL A 185 1.23 -13.22 4.87
C VAL A 185 -0.29 -13.04 4.82
N GLU A 186 -1.04 -13.99 4.29
CA GLU A 186 -2.52 -13.93 4.24
C GLU A 186 -3.13 -13.87 5.65
N GLU A 187 -2.63 -14.68 6.58
CA GLU A 187 -3.13 -14.65 7.96
C GLU A 187 -2.74 -13.36 8.69
N LEU A 188 -1.54 -12.82 8.46
CA LEU A 188 -1.15 -11.51 9.01
C LEU A 188 -1.98 -10.37 8.41
N LEU A 189 -2.29 -10.40 7.12
CA LEU A 189 -3.16 -9.42 6.46
C LEU A 189 -4.56 -9.42 7.10
N ARG A 190 -5.16 -10.60 7.28
CA ARG A 190 -6.41 -10.76 8.02
C ARG A 190 -6.28 -10.22 9.45
N PHE A 191 -5.28 -10.69 10.17
CA PHE A 191 -5.16 -10.45 11.62
C PHE A 191 -4.90 -8.97 11.94
N LEU A 192 -4.10 -8.29 11.12
CA LEU A 192 -3.67 -6.91 11.35
C LEU A 192 -4.54 -5.87 10.65
N SER A 193 -5.11 -6.19 9.48
CA SER A 193 -6.06 -5.32 8.75
C SER A 193 -5.65 -3.85 8.70
N ILE A 194 -4.42 -3.56 8.24
CA ILE A 194 -3.81 -2.22 8.31
C ILE A 194 -4.62 -1.15 7.59
N ALA A 195 -5.19 -1.48 6.43
CA ALA A 195 -6.05 -0.59 5.67
C ALA A 195 -7.47 -0.60 6.29
N GLU A 196 -7.64 0.16 7.37
CA GLU A 196 -8.87 0.26 8.14
C GLU A 196 -9.82 1.35 7.60
N GLY A 197 -11.13 1.13 7.76
CA GLY A 197 -12.13 2.19 7.60
C GLY A 197 -12.42 2.57 6.16
N LEU A 198 -12.77 1.61 5.30
CA LEU A 198 -13.23 1.90 3.94
C LEU A 198 -14.56 2.67 4.00
N GLN A 199 -14.61 3.84 3.38
CA GLN A 199 -15.79 4.71 3.42
C GLN A 199 -16.58 4.65 2.10
N ARG A 200 -17.91 4.68 2.19
CA ARG A 200 -18.83 4.80 1.05
C ARG A 200 -19.92 5.82 1.37
N LEU A 201 -20.54 6.36 0.32
CA LEU A 201 -21.69 7.26 0.41
C LEU A 201 -22.87 6.60 -0.29
N ALA A 202 -24.00 6.45 0.39
CA ALA A 202 -25.21 5.89 -0.21
C ALA A 202 -25.78 6.84 -1.26
N THR A 203 -25.91 6.40 -2.50
CA THR A 203 -26.46 7.19 -3.62
C THR A 203 -27.98 7.09 -3.72
N GLU A 204 -28.56 6.06 -3.09
CA GLU A 204 -29.99 5.79 -2.96
C GLU A 204 -30.27 5.12 -1.61
N ASP A 205 -31.55 5.08 -1.21
CA ASP A 205 -31.98 4.35 -0.02
C ASP A 205 -31.84 2.83 -0.26
N MET A 206 -31.29 2.11 0.71
CA MET A 206 -31.12 0.65 0.66
C MET A 206 -31.44 -0.02 1.99
N GLU A 207 -31.91 -1.27 1.95
CA GLU A 207 -32.14 -2.08 3.14
C GLU A 207 -31.06 -3.18 3.25
N VAL A 208 -30.41 -3.25 4.41
CA VAL A 208 -29.38 -4.25 4.74
C VAL A 208 -29.72 -4.84 6.10
N ASP A 209 -30.02 -6.14 6.16
CA ASP A 209 -30.39 -6.87 7.39
C ASP A 209 -31.44 -6.14 8.26
N GLY A 210 -32.50 -5.61 7.60
CA GLY A 210 -33.58 -4.88 8.27
C GLY A 210 -33.25 -3.46 8.70
N THR A 211 -32.04 -2.96 8.40
CA THR A 211 -31.65 -1.57 8.62
C THR A 211 -31.71 -0.80 7.30
N THR A 212 -32.42 0.34 7.30
CA THR A 212 -32.44 1.24 6.14
C THR A 212 -31.28 2.23 6.22
N ILE A 213 -30.39 2.18 5.23
CA ILE A 213 -29.37 3.20 4.98
C ILE A 213 -29.96 4.18 3.97
N ARG A 214 -30.01 5.47 4.33
CA ARG A 214 -30.61 6.52 3.51
C ARG A 214 -29.63 7.09 2.51
N LYS A 215 -30.15 7.56 1.39
CA LYS A 215 -29.41 8.37 0.43
C LYS A 215 -28.70 9.53 1.14
N GLY A 216 -27.40 9.66 0.88
CA GLY A 216 -26.53 10.68 1.44
C GLY A 216 -25.87 10.29 2.77
N GLU A 217 -26.21 9.14 3.35
CA GLU A 217 -25.52 8.64 4.54
C GLU A 217 -24.16 8.02 4.19
N GLY A 218 -23.17 8.29 5.05
CA GLY A 218 -21.85 7.68 4.99
C GLY A 218 -21.86 6.31 5.67
N VAL A 219 -21.23 5.34 5.03
CA VAL A 219 -21.06 3.97 5.55
C VAL A 219 -19.57 3.69 5.69
N VAL A 220 -19.18 3.17 6.85
CA VAL A 220 -17.79 2.77 7.15
C VAL A 220 -17.73 1.25 7.25
N PHE A 221 -16.91 0.63 6.42
CA PHE A 221 -16.58 -0.79 6.50
C PHE A 221 -15.29 -0.94 7.30
N SER A 222 -15.44 -1.45 8.52
CA SER A 222 -14.29 -1.74 9.38
C SER A 222 -13.69 -3.09 8.99
N THR A 223 -12.60 -3.06 8.24
CA THR A 223 -11.93 -4.28 7.75
C THR A 223 -11.36 -5.09 8.90
N SER A 224 -10.87 -4.43 9.96
CA SER A 224 -10.43 -5.09 11.19
C SER A 224 -11.55 -5.79 11.94
N LEU A 225 -12.79 -5.27 11.93
CA LEU A 225 -13.92 -5.99 12.52
C LEU A 225 -14.39 -7.14 11.62
N ILE A 226 -14.50 -6.90 10.31
CA ILE A 226 -14.95 -7.93 9.35
C ILE A 226 -13.98 -9.12 9.33
N ASN A 227 -12.67 -8.87 9.39
CA ASN A 227 -11.66 -9.91 9.43
C ASN A 227 -11.58 -10.67 10.78
N ARG A 228 -12.41 -10.26 11.76
CA ARG A 228 -12.59 -10.93 13.05
C ARG A 228 -13.97 -11.58 13.21
N ASP A 229 -14.76 -11.62 12.14
CA ASP A 229 -16.04 -12.34 12.12
C ASP A 229 -15.83 -13.83 12.44
N ALA A 230 -16.41 -14.29 13.55
CA ALA A 230 -16.25 -15.66 14.04
C ALA A 230 -17.03 -16.70 13.22
N ASP A 231 -18.06 -16.27 12.48
CA ASP A 231 -18.83 -17.13 11.59
C ASP A 231 -18.05 -17.45 10.31
N VAL A 232 -17.15 -16.55 9.90
CA VAL A 232 -16.23 -16.74 8.77
C VAL A 232 -14.89 -17.34 9.21
N PHE A 233 -14.35 -16.86 10.33
CA PHE A 233 -13.03 -17.23 10.85
C PHE A 233 -13.13 -17.76 12.30
N PRO A 234 -13.35 -19.08 12.51
CA PRO A 234 -13.44 -19.64 13.86
C PRO A 234 -12.18 -19.38 14.72
N ARG A 235 -12.32 -18.88 15.95
CA ARG A 235 -11.19 -18.38 16.77
C ARG A 235 -10.48 -17.17 16.12
N ALA A 236 -11.22 -16.22 15.56
CA ALA A 236 -10.69 -15.11 14.75
C ALA A 236 -9.64 -14.23 15.46
N GLU A 237 -9.68 -14.19 16.79
CA GLU A 237 -8.74 -13.49 17.67
C GLU A 237 -7.38 -14.19 17.85
N THR A 238 -7.22 -15.40 17.28
CA THR A 238 -5.97 -16.17 17.35
C THR A 238 -5.26 -16.17 16.01
N LEU A 239 -3.94 -15.98 16.06
CA LEU A 239 -3.04 -16.16 14.91
C LEU A 239 -2.88 -17.65 14.63
N ASP A 240 -3.27 -18.09 13.44
CA ASP A 240 -3.37 -19.51 13.09
C ASP A 240 -3.01 -19.78 11.62
N TRP A 241 -1.95 -20.56 11.39
CA TRP A 241 -1.49 -20.93 10.05
C TRP A 241 -2.37 -21.97 9.35
N ASP A 242 -3.15 -22.75 10.09
CA ASP A 242 -4.02 -23.78 9.51
C ASP A 242 -5.38 -23.18 9.06
N ARG A 243 -5.59 -21.89 9.33
CA ARG A 243 -6.80 -21.18 8.93
C ARG A 243 -6.81 -20.91 7.42
N PRO A 244 -7.93 -21.19 6.72
CA PRO A 244 -8.12 -20.71 5.35
C PRO A 244 -8.42 -19.20 5.35
N ALA A 245 -7.37 -18.37 5.40
CA ALA A 245 -7.49 -16.91 5.50
C ALA A 245 -7.83 -16.20 4.18
N ARG A 246 -7.81 -16.90 3.03
CA ARG A 246 -7.89 -16.34 1.65
C ARG A 246 -9.08 -15.43 1.31
N HIS A 247 -10.09 -15.34 2.17
CA HIS A 247 -11.30 -14.53 1.96
C HIS A 247 -11.36 -13.32 2.91
N HIS A 248 -10.23 -12.98 3.55
CA HIS A 248 -10.12 -11.75 4.32
C HIS A 248 -10.34 -10.52 3.42
N LEU A 249 -10.85 -9.44 3.98
CA LEU A 249 -11.11 -8.16 3.31
C LEU A 249 -10.08 -7.10 3.71
N ALA A 250 -8.81 -7.48 3.71
CA ALA A 250 -7.72 -6.51 3.91
C ALA A 250 -7.36 -5.77 2.60
N PHE A 251 -7.82 -6.30 1.46
CA PHE A 251 -7.77 -5.71 0.12
C PHE A 251 -9.11 -5.88 -0.58
#